data_AF-A0A2R9BPD1-F1
#
_entry.id   AF-A0A2R9BPD1-F1
#
_cell.length_a   1.000
_cell.length_b   1.000
_cell.length_c   1.000
_cell.angle_alpha   90.00
_cell.angle_beta   90.00
_cell.angle_gamma   90.00
#
_symmetry.space_group_name_H-M   'P 1'
#
loop_
_entity.id
_entity.type
_entity.pdbx_description
1 polymer ?
#
loop_
_entity_poly.entity_id
_entity_poly.type
_entity_poly.pdbx_seq_one_letter_code
_entity_poly.pdbx_strand_id
1 'polypeptide(L)'
;MRAVRRGVREGGAMAAARDPPEVSLREATQRKLRRFSELRGKLVARGEFWDIVAITAADEKQELAYNQQLSEKLKRKELPLGVQYHVFVDPAGAKIGNGGSTLCALQCLEKLYGDKWNSFTILLIHSGGYSQRLPNASALGKIFTALPLGNPIYQMLELKLAMYIDFPLNMNPGILVTCADDIELYSIGEFEFIRFDKPGFTALAHPSSLTIGTTHGVFVLDPFDDLKHRDLEYRSCHRFLHKPSIEKMYQFNAVCRPGNFCQQDFAGGDIADLKLDSDYVYTDSLFYMDHKSAKMLLAFYEKIGTLSCEIDAYGDFLQALGPGATVEYTRNTSNVIKEESELVEMRQRIFHLLKGTSLNVVVLNNSKFYHIGTTEEYLFYFTSDNSLKSELGLQSITFSIFPDIPECSGKTSCIIQSILDSRCSVAPGSVVEYSRLGPDVSVGENCIISGSYILTKAALPAHSFVCSLSLKMNRCLKYATMAFGVQDNLKKSVKTLSDIKLLQFFGVCFLSCLDVWNLKVTEELFSGNKTCLSLWTARIFPVCSSLSDSVTTSLKMLNAVKNKSAFSLNSCKLLSIEEMLIYKDVEDMITYREQIFLEISLKGSLM
;
A
#
# COMPACT_ATOMS: atom_id res chain seq x y z
N MET A 1 0.48 -29.16 75.19
CA MET A 1 -0.14 -27.99 74.55
C MET A 1 0.94 -27.25 73.75
N ARG A 2 0.66 -26.99 72.46
CA ARG A 2 1.31 -26.03 71.52
C ARG A 2 2.74 -26.31 71.00
N ALA A 3 2.76 -27.13 69.95
CA ALA A 3 3.20 -26.87 68.57
C ALA A 3 4.30 -25.82 68.28
N VAL A 4 5.36 -26.33 67.65
CA VAL A 4 6.45 -25.66 66.93
C VAL A 4 5.95 -25.21 65.55
N ARG A 5 6.10 -23.93 65.18
CA ARG A 5 5.88 -23.43 63.82
C ARG A 5 7.22 -23.37 63.05
N ARG A 6 7.31 -24.19 62.00
CA ARG A 6 8.33 -24.07 60.94
C ARG A 6 7.99 -22.88 60.03
N GLY A 7 8.99 -22.04 59.75
CA GLY A 7 8.90 -20.98 58.75
C GLY A 7 9.00 -21.55 57.34
N VAL A 8 8.09 -21.14 56.47
CA VAL A 8 8.12 -21.37 55.03
C VAL A 8 8.75 -20.12 54.40
N ARG A 9 9.83 -20.30 53.63
CA ARG A 9 10.38 -19.29 52.73
C ARG A 9 9.46 -19.21 51.51
N GLU A 10 8.76 -18.10 51.35
CA GLU A 10 8.14 -17.73 50.07
C GLU A 10 9.21 -17.09 49.18
N GLY A 11 9.50 -17.75 48.05
CA GLY A 11 10.25 -17.15 46.95
C GLY A 11 9.30 -16.30 46.12
N GLY A 12 9.36 -14.98 46.31
CA GLY A 12 8.69 -14.02 45.44
C GLY A 12 9.45 -13.91 44.12
N ALA A 13 8.89 -14.44 43.03
CA ALA A 13 9.27 -14.06 41.69
C ALA A 13 8.83 -12.60 41.48
N MET A 14 9.79 -11.67 41.34
CA MET A 14 9.52 -10.32 40.89
C MET A 14 8.83 -10.40 39.52
N ALA A 15 7.57 -9.99 39.44
CA ALA A 15 6.93 -9.69 38.18
C ALA A 15 7.69 -8.52 37.56
N ALA A 16 8.46 -8.80 36.49
CA ALA A 16 9.07 -7.74 35.69
C ALA A 16 7.96 -6.79 35.24
N ALA A 17 8.14 -5.49 35.50
CA ALA A 17 7.25 -4.47 34.97
C ALA A 17 7.24 -4.61 33.44
N ARG A 18 6.07 -4.82 32.84
CA ARG A 18 5.92 -4.82 31.38
C ARG A 18 6.12 -3.39 30.88
N ASP A 19 6.92 -3.24 29.84
CA ASP A 19 7.05 -1.95 29.16
C ASP A 19 5.71 -1.50 28.58
N PRO A 20 5.47 -0.18 28.45
CA PRO A 20 4.27 0.32 27.79
C PRO A 20 4.12 -0.28 26.39
N PRO A 21 2.89 -0.60 25.93
CA PRO A 21 2.65 -1.24 24.63
C PRO A 21 3.35 -0.54 23.46
N GLU A 22 3.33 0.79 23.41
CA GLU A 22 4.00 1.57 22.37
C GLU A 22 5.53 1.41 22.35
N VAL A 23 6.16 1.31 23.53
CA VAL A 23 7.61 1.08 23.65
C VAL A 23 7.95 -0.30 23.10
N SER A 24 7.17 -1.31 23.49
CA SER A 24 7.37 -2.69 23.01
C SER A 24 7.14 -2.82 21.50
N LEU A 25 6.15 -2.11 20.92
CA LEU A 25 5.86 -2.12 19.49
C LEU A 25 6.99 -1.49 18.67
N ARG A 26 7.51 -0.35 19.12
CA ARG A 26 8.68 0.30 18.50
C ARG A 26 9.90 -0.62 18.57
N GLU A 27 10.20 -1.20 19.73
CA GLU A 27 11.36 -2.08 19.89
C GLU A 27 11.24 -3.35 19.03
N ALA A 28 10.06 -3.96 18.99
CA ALA A 28 9.77 -5.10 18.13
C ALA A 28 9.90 -4.75 16.64
N THR A 29 9.51 -3.55 16.24
CA THR A 29 9.66 -3.04 14.86
C THR A 29 11.13 -2.84 14.51
N GLN A 30 11.89 -2.17 15.38
CA GLN A 30 13.31 -1.94 15.19
C GLN A 30 14.12 -3.24 15.20
N ARG A 31 13.74 -4.25 16.00
CA ARG A 31 14.33 -5.60 15.95
C ARG A 31 14.17 -6.22 14.57
N LYS A 32 12.95 -6.18 14.01
CA LYS A 32 12.67 -6.75 12.68
C LYS A 32 13.45 -6.04 11.58
N LEU A 33 13.51 -4.71 11.62
CA LEU A 33 14.31 -3.90 10.69
C LEU A 33 15.81 -4.23 10.75
N ARG A 34 16.38 -4.36 11.97
CA ARG A 34 17.78 -4.77 12.16
C ARG A 34 18.03 -6.17 11.62
N ARG A 35 17.19 -7.14 11.97
CA ARG A 35 17.29 -8.52 11.49
C ARG A 35 17.21 -8.58 9.96
N PHE A 36 16.32 -7.83 9.33
CA PHE A 36 16.25 -7.76 7.87
C PHE A 36 17.54 -7.15 7.29
N SER A 37 18.02 -6.05 7.86
CA SER A 37 19.27 -5.42 7.44
C SER A 37 20.46 -6.38 7.50
N GLU A 38 20.52 -7.25 8.50
CA GLU A 38 21.55 -8.28 8.63
C GLU A 38 21.50 -9.35 7.54
N LEU A 39 20.34 -9.61 6.91
CA LEU A 39 20.19 -10.60 5.84
C LEU A 39 20.43 -10.01 4.43
N ARG A 40 20.35 -8.69 4.27
CA ARG A 40 20.55 -8.02 2.96
C ARG A 40 21.91 -8.38 2.37
N GLY A 41 21.92 -8.83 1.11
CA GLY A 41 23.14 -9.22 0.41
C GLY A 41 23.79 -10.52 0.86
N LYS A 42 23.17 -11.28 1.78
CA LYS A 42 23.67 -12.57 2.27
C LYS A 42 22.81 -13.72 1.77
N LEU A 43 23.44 -14.88 1.59
CA LEU A 43 22.72 -16.11 1.28
C LEU A 43 21.96 -16.56 2.53
N VAL A 44 20.63 -16.68 2.42
CA VAL A 44 19.78 -17.23 3.50
C VAL A 44 19.63 -18.75 3.33
N ALA A 45 19.63 -19.48 4.45
CA ALA A 45 19.36 -20.91 4.41
C ALA A 45 17.85 -21.18 4.29
N ARG A 46 17.51 -22.38 3.82
CA ARG A 46 16.11 -22.82 3.72
C ARG A 46 15.42 -22.76 5.09
N GLY A 47 14.26 -22.13 5.16
CA GLY A 47 13.48 -21.96 6.39
C GLY A 47 13.89 -20.78 7.27
N GLU A 48 15.05 -20.15 7.05
CA GLU A 48 15.41 -18.91 7.76
C GLU A 48 14.64 -17.68 7.24
N PHE A 49 14.24 -17.74 5.97
CA PHE A 49 13.52 -16.71 5.26
C PHE A 49 12.61 -17.35 4.20
N TRP A 50 11.91 -16.52 3.41
CA TRP A 50 11.05 -16.97 2.31
C TRP A 50 11.81 -17.77 1.24
N ASP A 51 11.24 -18.87 0.77
CA ASP A 51 11.76 -19.59 -0.39
C ASP A 51 11.45 -18.80 -1.69
N ILE A 52 10.24 -18.23 -1.75
CA ILE A 52 9.75 -17.46 -2.90
C ILE A 52 9.09 -16.17 -2.41
N VAL A 53 9.41 -15.06 -3.09
CA VAL A 53 8.66 -13.80 -3.01
C VAL A 53 8.08 -13.53 -4.39
N ALA A 54 6.77 -13.62 -4.53
CA ALA A 54 6.02 -13.38 -5.75
C ALA A 54 5.27 -12.04 -5.66
N ILE A 55 5.39 -11.21 -6.69
CA ILE A 55 4.74 -9.90 -6.78
C ILE A 55 3.80 -9.93 -7.98
N THR A 56 2.53 -9.56 -7.80
CA THR A 56 1.60 -9.46 -8.94
C THR A 56 1.76 -8.14 -9.68
N ALA A 57 1.59 -8.17 -11.01
CA ALA A 57 1.60 -7.02 -11.90
C ALA A 57 0.33 -7.04 -12.78
N ALA A 58 -0.23 -5.88 -13.10
CA ALA A 58 -1.45 -5.77 -13.90
C ALA A 58 -1.20 -5.84 -15.41
N ASP A 59 0.03 -5.57 -15.87
CA ASP A 59 0.41 -5.62 -17.28
C ASP A 59 1.93 -5.89 -17.46
N GLU A 60 2.32 -6.22 -18.69
CA GLU A 60 3.72 -6.53 -19.06
C GLU A 60 4.68 -5.35 -18.78
N LYS A 61 4.21 -4.11 -18.84
CA LYS A 61 5.05 -2.93 -18.57
C LYS A 61 5.33 -2.79 -17.09
N GLN A 62 4.34 -3.10 -16.25
CA GLN A 62 4.49 -3.16 -14.81
C GLN A 62 5.41 -4.33 -14.43
N GLU A 63 5.27 -5.50 -15.08
CA GLU A 63 6.20 -6.62 -14.93
C GLU A 63 7.64 -6.22 -15.25
N LEU A 64 7.87 -5.56 -16.40
CA LEU A 64 9.19 -5.06 -16.79
C LEU A 64 9.79 -4.12 -15.73
N ALA A 65 9.01 -3.13 -15.26
CA ALA A 65 9.45 -2.20 -14.25
C ALA A 65 9.81 -2.89 -12.92
N TYR A 66 9.08 -3.95 -12.56
CA TYR A 66 9.27 -4.66 -11.30
C TYR A 66 10.52 -5.54 -11.37
N ASN A 67 10.69 -6.27 -12.47
CA ASN A 67 11.88 -7.07 -12.71
C ASN A 67 13.15 -6.22 -12.76
N GLN A 68 13.10 -5.03 -13.38
CA GLN A 68 14.23 -4.11 -13.39
C GLN A 68 14.57 -3.61 -11.98
N GLN A 69 13.57 -3.18 -11.20
CA GLN A 69 13.79 -2.73 -9.81
C GLN A 69 14.31 -3.85 -8.92
N LEU A 70 13.78 -5.07 -9.00
CA LEU A 70 14.29 -6.24 -8.28
C LEU A 70 15.75 -6.54 -8.65
N SER A 71 16.07 -6.50 -9.94
CA SER A 71 17.42 -6.76 -10.44
C SER A 71 18.43 -5.74 -9.90
N GLU A 72 18.09 -4.45 -9.90
CA GLU A 72 18.96 -3.40 -9.35
C GLU A 72 19.14 -3.53 -7.85
N LYS A 73 18.08 -3.86 -7.10
CA LYS A 73 18.15 -4.11 -5.66
C LYS A 73 19.06 -5.29 -5.33
N LEU A 74 18.96 -6.38 -6.08
CA LEU A 74 19.84 -7.55 -5.91
C LEU A 74 21.30 -7.19 -6.22
N LYS A 75 21.56 -6.45 -7.31
CA LYS A 75 22.92 -5.95 -7.64
C LYS A 75 23.51 -5.09 -6.52
N ARG A 76 22.69 -4.24 -5.91
CA ARG A 76 23.06 -3.37 -4.79
C ARG A 76 23.06 -4.06 -3.43
N LYS A 77 22.79 -5.37 -3.37
CA LYS A 77 22.72 -6.15 -2.13
C LYS A 77 21.66 -5.61 -1.16
N GLU A 78 20.58 -5.02 -1.68
CA GLU A 78 19.49 -4.47 -0.88
C GLU A 78 18.48 -5.54 -0.45
N LEU A 79 18.51 -6.73 -1.05
CA LEU A 79 17.64 -7.86 -0.74
C LEU A 79 18.47 -9.10 -0.34
N PRO A 80 17.92 -10.01 0.48
CA PRO A 80 18.53 -11.32 0.76
C PRO A 80 18.78 -12.14 -0.52
N LEU A 81 19.88 -12.90 -0.54
CA LEU A 81 20.24 -13.80 -1.63
C LEU A 81 19.78 -15.23 -1.33
N GLY A 82 19.53 -16.03 -2.37
CA GLY A 82 19.03 -17.42 -2.23
C GLY A 82 17.51 -17.55 -2.30
N VAL A 83 16.80 -16.42 -2.21
CA VAL A 83 15.35 -16.30 -2.40
C VAL A 83 15.03 -16.21 -3.90
N GLN A 84 13.93 -16.82 -4.33
CA GLN A 84 13.42 -16.68 -5.69
C GLN A 84 12.42 -15.52 -5.75
N TYR A 85 12.82 -14.41 -6.38
CA TYR A 85 11.94 -13.27 -6.61
C TYR A 85 11.27 -13.38 -7.97
N HIS A 86 9.93 -13.41 -7.98
CA HIS A 86 9.13 -13.53 -9.20
C HIS A 86 8.16 -12.36 -9.33
N VAL A 87 7.93 -11.94 -10.56
CA VAL A 87 6.84 -11.05 -10.91
C VAL A 87 5.87 -11.83 -11.79
N PHE A 88 4.60 -11.86 -11.42
CA PHE A 88 3.56 -12.55 -12.19
C PHE A 88 2.57 -11.54 -12.73
N VAL A 89 2.48 -11.49 -14.05
CA VAL A 89 1.58 -10.61 -14.77
C VAL A 89 0.18 -11.22 -14.86
N ASP A 90 -0.84 -10.39 -14.62
CA ASP A 90 -2.23 -10.76 -14.87
C ASP A 90 -2.44 -11.00 -16.38
N PRO A 91 -3.26 -12.00 -16.78
CA PRO A 91 -3.58 -12.24 -18.17
C PRO A 91 -4.21 -11.01 -18.84
N ALA A 92 -3.88 -10.78 -20.11
CA ALA A 92 -4.51 -9.73 -20.90
C ALA A 92 -6.03 -9.93 -21.00
N GLY A 93 -6.80 -8.86 -20.86
CA GLY A 93 -8.25 -8.89 -20.99
C GLY A 93 -8.96 -8.08 -19.90
N ALA A 94 -10.06 -8.63 -19.40
CA ALA A 94 -10.80 -8.01 -18.31
C ALA A 94 -9.98 -7.98 -17.02
N LYS A 95 -10.22 -6.98 -16.17
CA LYS A 95 -9.60 -6.93 -14.84
C LYS A 95 -10.10 -8.11 -14.00
N ILE A 96 -9.18 -8.88 -13.43
CA ILE A 96 -9.50 -10.11 -12.69
C ILE A 96 -9.47 -9.96 -11.16
N GLY A 97 -9.07 -8.78 -10.66
CA GLY A 97 -8.98 -8.50 -9.22
C GLY A 97 -7.86 -9.28 -8.52
N ASN A 98 -7.58 -8.95 -7.26
CA ASN A 98 -6.46 -9.54 -6.52
C ASN A 98 -6.66 -11.05 -6.22
N GLY A 99 -7.89 -11.53 -6.14
CA GLY A 99 -8.23 -12.94 -6.07
C GLY A 99 -7.92 -13.65 -7.39
N GLY A 100 -8.27 -13.02 -8.52
CA GLY A 100 -7.87 -13.50 -9.84
C GLY A 100 -6.36 -13.55 -10.02
N SER A 101 -5.64 -12.50 -9.61
CA SER A 101 -4.17 -12.47 -9.62
C SER A 101 -3.57 -13.58 -8.76
N THR A 102 -4.21 -13.92 -7.63
CA THR A 102 -3.81 -15.07 -6.79
C THR A 102 -3.93 -16.38 -7.56
N LEU A 103 -5.06 -16.60 -8.25
CA LEU A 103 -5.27 -17.81 -9.06
C LEU A 103 -4.25 -17.92 -10.21
N CYS A 104 -3.94 -16.79 -10.86
CA CYS A 104 -2.91 -16.72 -11.89
C CYS A 104 -1.52 -17.05 -11.32
N ALA A 105 -1.16 -16.45 -10.18
CA ALA A 105 0.11 -16.70 -9.51
C ALA A 105 0.29 -18.18 -9.14
N LEU A 106 -0.77 -18.85 -8.66
CA LEU A 106 -0.75 -20.30 -8.40
C LEU A 106 -0.41 -21.10 -9.65
N GLN A 107 -1.00 -20.75 -10.80
CA GLN A 107 -0.71 -21.42 -12.06
C GLN A 107 0.73 -21.17 -12.53
N CYS A 108 1.26 -19.96 -12.34
CA CYS A 108 2.66 -19.66 -12.65
C CYS A 108 3.62 -20.46 -11.75
N LEU A 109 3.33 -20.57 -10.45
CA LEU A 109 4.10 -21.39 -9.51
C LEU A 109 4.10 -22.87 -9.93
N GLU A 110 2.93 -23.40 -10.33
CA GLU A 110 2.81 -24.77 -10.85
C GLU A 110 3.66 -24.96 -12.11
N LYS A 111 3.60 -24.04 -13.07
CA LYS A 111 4.38 -24.12 -14.31
C LYS A 111 5.89 -24.06 -14.06
N LEU A 112 6.33 -23.26 -13.10
CA LEU A 112 7.76 -23.07 -12.81
C LEU A 112 8.36 -24.20 -11.97
N TYR A 113 7.61 -24.72 -11.00
CA TYR A 113 8.15 -25.61 -9.98
C TYR A 113 7.51 -27.00 -9.93
N GLY A 114 6.36 -27.21 -10.57
CA GLY A 114 5.56 -28.44 -10.45
C GLY A 114 5.32 -28.80 -8.99
N ASP A 115 5.47 -30.07 -8.63
CA ASP A 115 5.27 -30.51 -7.24
C ASP A 115 6.29 -29.98 -6.23
N LYS A 116 7.38 -29.32 -6.66
CA LYS A 116 8.40 -28.83 -5.72
C LYS A 116 7.88 -27.70 -4.81
N TRP A 117 6.96 -26.86 -5.31
CA TRP A 117 6.43 -25.75 -4.51
C TRP A 117 5.53 -26.20 -3.36
N ASN A 118 5.14 -27.48 -3.35
CA ASN A 118 4.48 -28.14 -2.22
C ASN A 118 5.31 -28.10 -0.92
N SER A 119 6.60 -27.76 -1.02
CA SER A 119 7.53 -27.71 0.11
C SER A 119 8.08 -26.30 0.39
N PHE A 120 7.53 -25.26 -0.24
CA PHE A 120 8.00 -23.89 -0.13
C PHE A 120 7.12 -23.03 0.77
N THR A 121 7.76 -22.08 1.45
CA THR A 121 7.14 -20.91 2.07
C THR A 121 7.14 -19.75 1.08
N ILE A 122 5.96 -19.30 0.70
CA ILE A 122 5.79 -18.32 -0.38
C ILE A 122 5.13 -17.07 0.16
N LEU A 123 5.72 -15.90 -0.10
CA LEU A 123 5.08 -14.61 0.10
C LEU A 123 4.53 -14.12 -1.24
N LEU A 124 3.22 -13.95 -1.35
CA LEU A 124 2.53 -13.38 -2.50
C LEU A 124 2.04 -11.96 -2.18
N ILE A 125 2.59 -10.97 -2.87
CA ILE A 125 2.29 -9.56 -2.68
C ILE A 125 1.43 -9.07 -3.84
N HIS A 126 0.21 -8.65 -3.55
CA HIS A 126 -0.67 -8.02 -4.53
C HIS A 126 -0.20 -6.59 -4.81
N SER A 127 0.44 -6.39 -5.96
CA SER A 127 0.92 -5.07 -6.39
C SER A 127 0.39 -4.65 -7.76
N GLY A 128 -0.46 -5.47 -8.39
CA GLY A 128 -1.15 -5.15 -9.64
C GLY A 128 -2.23 -4.08 -9.43
N GLY A 129 -2.19 -3.01 -10.25
CA GLY A 129 -3.23 -1.98 -10.25
C GLY A 129 -2.76 -0.59 -10.66
N TYR A 130 -3.73 0.30 -10.94
CA TYR A 130 -3.47 1.64 -11.47
C TYR A 130 -3.06 2.69 -10.42
N SER A 131 -3.19 2.40 -9.12
CA SER A 131 -2.91 3.36 -8.03
C SER A 131 -3.55 4.74 -8.20
N GLN A 132 -4.77 4.83 -8.74
CA GLN A 132 -5.45 6.11 -9.06
C GLN A 132 -5.63 7.07 -7.87
N ARG A 133 -5.52 6.58 -6.64
CA ARG A 133 -5.59 7.41 -5.42
C ARG A 133 -4.21 7.88 -4.92
N LEU A 134 -3.12 7.27 -5.40
CA LEU A 134 -1.74 7.66 -5.12
C LEU A 134 -0.93 7.62 -6.43
N PRO A 135 -1.10 8.62 -7.31
CA PRO A 135 -0.66 8.50 -8.71
C PRO A 135 0.86 8.46 -8.92
N ASN A 136 1.67 8.87 -7.94
CA ASN A 136 3.12 8.73 -7.98
C ASN A 136 3.56 7.25 -7.94
N ALA A 137 2.68 6.35 -7.47
CA ALA A 137 2.88 4.90 -7.50
C ALA A 137 2.34 4.22 -8.77
N SER A 138 1.69 4.94 -9.69
CA SER A 138 1.02 4.34 -10.87
C SER A 138 1.99 3.83 -11.94
N ALA A 139 3.09 4.52 -12.17
CA ALA A 139 4.00 4.20 -13.27
C ALA A 139 4.96 3.05 -12.92
N LEU A 140 5.64 3.16 -11.78
CA LEU A 140 6.70 2.24 -11.32
C LEU A 140 6.24 1.26 -10.23
N GLY A 141 4.99 1.36 -9.80
CA GLY A 141 4.36 0.40 -8.90
C GLY A 141 4.33 0.77 -7.44
N LYS A 142 3.23 0.37 -6.81
CA LYS A 142 2.94 0.58 -5.40
C LYS A 142 3.91 -0.12 -4.46
N ILE A 143 4.31 -1.37 -4.72
CA ILE A 143 5.29 -2.08 -3.89
C ILE A 143 6.69 -1.42 -3.90
N PHE A 144 6.95 -0.53 -4.85
CA PHE A 144 8.18 0.26 -4.95
C PHE A 144 7.98 1.73 -4.54
N THR A 145 6.94 2.03 -3.76
CA THR A 145 6.76 3.35 -3.14
C THR A 145 7.91 3.61 -2.16
N ALA A 146 8.50 4.80 -2.21
CA ALA A 146 9.61 5.18 -1.35
C ALA A 146 9.16 5.38 0.09
N LEU A 147 10.02 5.02 1.04
CA LEU A 147 9.81 5.26 2.46
C LEU A 147 10.91 6.18 3.01
N PRO A 148 10.59 7.08 3.95
CA PRO A 148 11.57 7.92 4.63
C PRO A 148 12.34 7.13 5.71
N LEU A 149 12.96 6.02 5.30
CA LEU A 149 13.65 5.07 6.16
C LEU A 149 14.80 4.41 5.39
N GLY A 150 15.91 4.14 6.07
CA GLY A 150 17.01 3.33 5.54
C GLY A 150 18.10 4.13 4.82
N ASN A 151 19.26 3.48 4.62
CA ASN A 151 20.38 4.01 3.86
C ASN A 151 21.07 2.88 3.06
N PRO A 152 20.89 2.78 1.72
CA PRO A 152 19.93 3.55 0.91
C PRO A 152 18.48 3.33 1.33
N ILE A 153 17.56 4.17 0.83
CA ILE A 153 16.15 4.15 1.24
C ILE A 153 15.52 2.77 1.10
N TYR A 154 14.61 2.45 2.00
CA TYR A 154 13.70 1.34 1.84
C TYR A 154 12.56 1.76 0.90
N GLN A 155 12.07 0.80 0.12
CA GLN A 155 10.77 0.90 -0.51
C GLN A 155 9.81 -0.05 0.24
N MET A 156 8.53 -0.02 -0.13
CA MET A 156 7.53 -0.86 0.53
C MET A 156 7.88 -2.36 0.48
N LEU A 157 8.56 -2.82 -0.57
CA LEU A 157 9.08 -4.20 -0.65
C LEU A 157 9.96 -4.57 0.54
N GLU A 158 11.01 -3.80 0.83
CA GLU A 158 11.90 -4.06 1.96
C GLU A 158 11.15 -4.00 3.29
N LEU A 159 10.22 -3.06 3.43
CA LEU A 159 9.45 -2.95 4.67
C LEU A 159 8.56 -4.18 4.88
N LYS A 160 7.86 -4.65 3.84
CA LYS A 160 7.06 -5.88 3.91
C LYS A 160 7.92 -7.08 4.28
N LEU A 161 9.07 -7.25 3.62
CA LEU A 161 10.01 -8.31 3.92
C LEU A 161 10.55 -8.25 5.35
N ALA A 162 10.79 -7.04 5.87
CA ALA A 162 11.22 -6.83 7.24
C ALA A 162 10.11 -7.14 8.25
N MET A 163 8.89 -6.64 8.05
CA MET A 163 7.78 -6.86 8.98
C MET A 163 7.36 -8.32 9.06
N TYR A 164 7.59 -9.10 8.00
CA TYR A 164 7.23 -10.51 7.92
C TYR A 164 8.39 -11.48 8.20
N ILE A 165 9.51 -10.97 8.71
CA ILE A 165 10.72 -11.76 8.92
C ILE A 165 10.58 -12.87 9.97
N ASP A 166 9.58 -12.78 10.85
CA ASP A 166 9.35 -13.75 11.92
C ASP A 166 8.52 -14.97 11.48
N PHE A 167 7.92 -14.93 10.29
CA PHE A 167 6.95 -15.94 9.85
C PHE A 167 7.58 -17.23 9.30
N PRO A 168 8.60 -17.21 8.41
CA PRO A 168 9.05 -18.41 7.72
C PRO A 168 9.52 -19.54 8.65
N LEU A 169 10.15 -19.21 9.78
CA LEU A 169 10.66 -20.18 10.76
C LEU A 169 9.56 -21.02 11.43
N ASN A 170 8.32 -20.51 11.47
CA ASN A 170 7.19 -21.12 12.17
C ASN A 170 5.99 -21.35 11.22
N MET A 171 6.26 -21.42 9.92
CA MET A 171 5.27 -21.56 8.86
C MET A 171 5.42 -22.92 8.17
N ASN A 172 4.32 -23.67 8.06
CA ASN A 172 4.28 -24.82 7.17
C ASN A 172 4.33 -24.36 5.69
N PRO A 173 4.74 -25.23 4.75
CA PRO A 173 4.66 -24.92 3.33
C PRO A 173 3.26 -24.45 2.92
N GLY A 174 3.23 -23.35 2.18
CA GLY A 174 2.00 -22.64 1.83
C GLY A 174 2.29 -21.20 1.41
N ILE A 175 1.22 -20.40 1.31
CA ILE A 175 1.28 -19.08 0.69
C ILE A 175 0.73 -18.04 1.66
N LEU A 176 1.56 -17.06 2.02
CA LEU A 176 1.12 -15.86 2.72
C LEU A 176 0.77 -14.78 1.69
N VAL A 177 -0.45 -14.25 1.76
CA VAL A 177 -1.00 -13.26 0.83
C VAL A 177 -1.16 -11.92 1.53
N THR A 178 -0.68 -10.85 0.91
CA THR A 178 -0.68 -9.48 1.46
C THR A 178 -0.83 -8.43 0.36
N CYS A 179 -1.19 -7.20 0.74
CA CYS A 179 -1.23 -6.05 -0.15
C CYS A 179 0.09 -5.27 -0.14
N ALA A 180 0.20 -4.27 -1.02
CA ALA A 180 1.40 -3.47 -1.23
C ALA A 180 1.30 -2.03 -0.68
N ASP A 181 0.20 -1.66 -0.03
CA ASP A 181 -0.07 -0.30 0.51
C ASP A 181 -0.30 -0.26 2.02
N ASP A 182 -0.32 -1.39 2.70
CA ASP A 182 -0.48 -1.49 4.14
C ASP A 182 0.86 -1.71 4.87
N ILE A 183 0.92 -1.32 6.14
CA ILE A 183 2.03 -1.56 7.05
C ILE A 183 1.47 -2.14 8.34
N GLU A 184 1.90 -3.36 8.65
CA GLU A 184 1.50 -4.12 9.82
C GLU A 184 2.65 -4.12 10.83
N LEU A 185 2.49 -3.32 11.88
CA LEU A 185 3.40 -3.32 13.02
C LEU A 185 2.79 -4.18 14.11
N TYR A 186 3.58 -5.05 14.72
CA TYR A 186 3.13 -5.89 15.82
C TYR A 186 4.24 -6.19 16.81
N SER A 187 3.83 -6.34 18.06
CA SER A 187 4.62 -6.84 19.18
C SER A 187 3.98 -8.11 19.72
N ILE A 188 4.81 -9.07 20.09
CA ILE A 188 4.41 -10.31 20.77
C ILE A 188 5.37 -10.54 21.93
N GLY A 189 4.99 -11.37 22.89
CA GLY A 189 5.86 -11.69 24.02
C GLY A 189 7.22 -12.24 23.58
N GLU A 190 8.28 -11.98 24.36
CA GLU A 190 9.67 -12.37 24.05
C GLU A 190 9.84 -13.86 23.68
N PHE A 191 9.01 -14.74 24.26
CA PHE A 191 9.03 -16.18 24.04
C PHE A 191 7.87 -16.70 23.18
N GLU A 192 7.09 -15.80 22.57
CA GLU A 192 5.96 -16.11 21.70
C GLU A 192 6.38 -16.07 20.23
N PHE A 193 5.64 -16.80 19.40
CA PHE A 193 5.87 -16.88 17.97
C PHE A 193 4.57 -17.09 17.21
N ILE A 194 4.46 -16.42 16.05
CA ILE A 194 3.34 -16.54 15.14
C ILE A 194 3.54 -17.81 14.30
N ARG A 195 2.56 -18.71 14.36
CA ARG A 195 2.57 -20.01 13.68
C ARG A 195 1.54 -20.04 12.58
N PHE A 196 1.96 -20.52 11.42
CA PHE A 196 1.07 -20.85 10.30
C PHE A 196 1.08 -22.38 10.11
N ASP A 197 0.57 -23.09 11.11
CA ASP A 197 0.62 -24.56 11.21
C ASP A 197 -0.75 -25.25 11.10
N LYS A 198 -1.83 -24.46 11.04
CA LYS A 198 -3.20 -24.96 10.97
C LYS A 198 -3.66 -25.20 9.53
N PRO A 199 -4.53 -26.20 9.31
CA PRO A 199 -5.10 -26.46 7.99
C PRO A 199 -6.08 -25.34 7.56
N GLY A 200 -6.27 -25.21 6.26
CA GLY A 200 -7.10 -24.19 5.64
C GLY A 200 -6.40 -22.83 5.59
N PHE A 201 -7.09 -21.80 6.05
CA PHE A 201 -6.60 -20.42 6.04
C PHE A 201 -6.26 -19.97 7.46
N THR A 202 -5.24 -19.13 7.60
CA THR A 202 -4.91 -18.45 8.86
C THR A 202 -4.70 -16.97 8.60
N ALA A 203 -5.56 -16.11 9.14
CA ALA A 203 -5.49 -14.66 8.95
C ALA A 203 -4.90 -13.95 10.18
N LEU A 204 -4.29 -12.79 9.97
CA LEU A 204 -3.93 -11.89 11.07
C LEU A 204 -5.10 -10.93 11.36
N ALA A 205 -5.32 -10.66 12.65
CA ALA A 205 -6.36 -9.78 13.14
C ALA A 205 -5.78 -8.67 14.03
N HIS A 206 -6.22 -7.44 13.77
CA HIS A 206 -5.76 -6.24 14.45
C HIS A 206 -6.95 -5.52 15.12
N PRO A 207 -6.81 -5.02 16.36
CA PRO A 207 -7.83 -4.18 16.97
C PRO A 207 -7.91 -2.85 16.21
N SER A 208 -9.12 -2.51 15.77
CA SER A 208 -9.39 -1.34 14.92
C SER A 208 -10.68 -0.64 15.34
N SER A 209 -10.76 0.65 15.04
CA SER A 209 -12.00 1.40 15.20
C SER A 209 -13.11 0.86 14.29
N LEU A 210 -14.37 1.07 14.68
CA LEU A 210 -15.52 0.69 13.85
C LEU A 210 -15.47 1.36 12.47
N THR A 211 -14.97 2.60 12.39
CA THR A 211 -14.79 3.32 11.12
C THR A 211 -13.82 2.59 10.20
N ILE A 212 -12.66 2.16 10.70
CA ILE A 212 -11.69 1.37 9.92
C ILE A 212 -12.36 0.07 9.45
N GLY A 213 -13.14 -0.58 10.31
CA GLY A 213 -13.91 -1.78 9.98
C GLY A 213 -14.84 -1.61 8.78
N THR A 214 -15.32 -0.40 8.46
CA THR A 214 -16.18 -0.17 7.28
C THR A 214 -15.44 -0.25 5.95
N THR A 215 -14.12 -0.16 5.99
CA THR A 215 -13.24 -0.15 4.81
C THR A 215 -12.41 -1.42 4.67
N HIS A 216 -12.40 -2.27 5.70
CA HIS A 216 -11.66 -3.53 5.78
C HIS A 216 -12.60 -4.71 6.06
N GLY A 217 -12.05 -5.92 6.02
CA GLY A 217 -12.71 -7.10 6.54
C GLY A 217 -12.73 -7.12 8.06
N VAL A 218 -13.79 -7.70 8.63
CA VAL A 218 -14.00 -7.81 10.07
C VAL A 218 -14.24 -9.27 10.44
N PHE A 219 -13.54 -9.77 11.46
CA PHE A 219 -13.72 -11.12 11.98
C PHE A 219 -14.81 -11.17 13.05
N VAL A 220 -15.72 -12.12 12.92
CA VAL A 220 -16.61 -12.57 13.99
C VAL A 220 -15.94 -13.77 14.64
N LEU A 221 -15.28 -13.55 15.77
CA LEU A 221 -14.53 -14.59 16.49
C LEU A 221 -15.48 -15.41 17.37
N ASP A 222 -15.17 -16.70 17.53
CA ASP A 222 -15.87 -17.53 18.52
C ASP A 222 -15.60 -17.02 19.95
N PRO A 223 -16.54 -17.23 20.91
CA PRO A 223 -16.33 -16.91 22.31
C PRO A 223 -15.06 -17.58 22.86
N PHE A 224 -14.39 -16.90 23.80
CA PHE A 224 -13.14 -17.38 24.39
C PHE A 224 -13.19 -17.23 25.91
N ASP A 225 -12.91 -18.34 26.59
CA ASP A 225 -13.07 -18.47 28.05
C ASP A 225 -11.83 -18.02 28.86
N ASP A 226 -10.77 -17.51 28.22
CA ASP A 226 -9.61 -16.99 28.95
C ASP A 226 -9.83 -15.52 29.37
N LEU A 227 -9.73 -15.27 30.67
CA LEU A 227 -9.86 -13.93 31.27
C LEU A 227 -8.58 -13.09 31.12
N LYS A 228 -7.48 -13.69 30.63
CA LYS A 228 -6.19 -12.99 30.48
C LYS A 228 -5.99 -12.53 29.04
N HIS A 229 -6.04 -11.22 28.85
CA HIS A 229 -5.63 -10.58 27.60
C HIS A 229 -4.14 -10.84 27.33
N ARG A 230 -3.82 -11.32 26.13
CA ARG A 230 -2.45 -11.57 25.68
C ARG A 230 -2.17 -10.79 24.41
N ASP A 231 -0.92 -10.42 24.16
CA ASP A 231 -0.54 -9.72 22.93
C ASP A 231 -0.79 -10.59 21.69
N LEU A 232 -0.70 -11.91 21.84
CA LEU A 232 -0.93 -12.92 20.81
C LEU A 232 -2.00 -13.94 21.27
N GLU A 233 -3.06 -14.11 20.47
CA GLU A 233 -4.08 -15.14 20.70
C GLU A 233 -4.39 -15.91 19.41
N TYR A 234 -4.68 -17.21 19.54
CA TYR A 234 -5.15 -18.05 18.44
C TYR A 234 -6.64 -18.33 18.64
N ARG A 235 -7.46 -17.87 17.71
CA ARG A 235 -8.92 -17.89 17.79
C ARG A 235 -9.49 -18.57 16.54
N SER A 236 -10.64 -19.22 16.71
CA SER A 236 -11.46 -19.68 15.58
C SER A 236 -12.35 -18.54 15.11
N CYS A 237 -12.52 -18.43 13.79
CA CYS A 237 -13.42 -17.46 13.21
C CYS A 237 -14.76 -18.12 12.86
N HIS A 238 -15.84 -17.62 13.44
CA HIS A 238 -17.19 -18.03 13.10
C HIS A 238 -17.54 -17.60 11.67
N ARG A 239 -17.24 -16.34 11.34
CA ARG A 239 -17.58 -15.72 10.06
C ARG A 239 -16.69 -14.51 9.82
N PHE A 240 -16.32 -14.29 8.56
CA PHE A 240 -15.72 -13.04 8.12
C PHE A 240 -16.77 -12.12 7.48
N LEU A 241 -16.63 -10.81 7.65
CA LEU A 241 -17.51 -9.77 7.08
C LEU A 241 -16.66 -8.78 6.26
N HIS A 242 -16.82 -8.72 4.94
CA HIS A 242 -16.01 -7.83 4.10
C HIS A 242 -16.66 -6.47 3.96
N LYS A 243 -15.95 -5.42 4.45
CA LYS A 243 -16.37 -4.02 4.42
C LYS A 243 -17.82 -3.83 4.93
N PRO A 244 -18.17 -4.36 6.12
CA PRO A 244 -19.52 -4.26 6.65
C PRO A 244 -19.85 -2.82 7.06
N SER A 245 -21.13 -2.48 7.13
CA SER A 245 -21.54 -1.28 7.86
C SER A 245 -21.41 -1.50 9.37
N ILE A 246 -21.37 -0.41 10.14
CA ILE A 246 -21.30 -0.47 11.61
C ILE A 246 -22.49 -1.26 12.18
N GLU A 247 -23.68 -1.09 11.61
CA GLU A 247 -24.89 -1.82 12.03
C GLU A 247 -24.73 -3.33 11.85
N LYS A 248 -24.11 -3.76 10.73
CA LYS A 248 -23.81 -5.18 10.49
C LYS A 248 -22.78 -5.71 11.50
N MET A 249 -21.79 -4.92 11.89
CA MET A 249 -20.82 -5.34 12.91
C MET A 249 -21.52 -5.65 14.24
N TYR A 250 -22.45 -4.80 14.68
CA TYR A 250 -23.26 -5.06 15.87
C TYR A 250 -24.20 -6.27 15.68
N GLN A 251 -24.91 -6.32 14.55
CA GLN A 251 -25.87 -7.40 14.26
C GLN A 251 -25.23 -8.78 14.32
N PHE A 252 -23.98 -8.90 13.87
CA PHE A 252 -23.23 -10.16 13.86
C PHE A 252 -22.33 -10.35 15.08
N ASN A 253 -22.45 -9.51 16.11
CA ASN A 253 -21.64 -9.56 17.34
C ASN A 253 -20.12 -9.53 17.06
N ALA A 254 -19.68 -8.78 16.04
CA ALA A 254 -18.26 -8.57 15.77
C ALA A 254 -17.63 -7.54 16.72
N VAL A 255 -18.47 -6.66 17.29
CA VAL A 255 -18.03 -5.55 18.13
C VAL A 255 -17.60 -6.04 19.51
N CYS A 256 -16.37 -5.70 19.87
CA CYS A 256 -15.77 -5.97 21.16
C CYS A 256 -15.84 -4.71 22.04
N ARG A 257 -16.17 -4.91 23.33
CA ARG A 257 -16.17 -3.84 24.34
C ARG A 257 -14.89 -3.90 25.15
N PRO A 258 -14.27 -2.75 25.44
CA PRO A 258 -13.21 -2.71 26.44
C PRO A 258 -13.86 -3.07 27.79
N GLY A 259 -13.48 -4.20 28.39
CA GLY A 259 -13.73 -4.36 29.84
C GLY A 259 -12.97 -3.27 30.59
N ASN A 260 -13.35 -2.93 31.84
CA ASN A 260 -12.71 -1.90 32.70
C ASN A 260 -11.16 -1.95 32.70
N PHE A 261 -10.50 -1.42 31.68
CA PHE A 261 -9.05 -1.47 31.49
C PHE A 261 -8.57 -0.26 30.67
N CYS A 262 -7.28 0.02 30.81
CA CYS A 262 -6.72 1.36 30.81
C CYS A 262 -6.79 2.09 29.47
N GLN A 263 -6.87 3.40 29.63
CA GLN A 263 -7.32 4.39 28.67
C GLN A 263 -6.27 4.79 27.60
N GLN A 264 -5.24 3.95 27.36
CA GLN A 264 -4.08 4.31 26.55
C GLN A 264 -3.76 3.31 25.41
N ASP A 265 -4.61 2.28 25.23
CA ASP A 265 -4.31 1.13 24.35
C ASP A 265 -5.05 1.17 22.99
N PHE A 266 -5.70 2.28 22.63
CA PHE A 266 -6.43 2.39 21.36
C PHE A 266 -5.48 2.90 20.27
N ALA A 267 -5.21 2.04 19.29
CA ALA A 267 -4.53 2.41 18.05
C ALA A 267 -5.34 3.49 17.30
N GLY A 268 -4.96 4.74 17.49
CA GLY A 268 -5.46 5.90 16.75
C GLY A 268 -4.32 6.87 16.51
N GLY A 269 -3.87 6.98 15.25
CA GLY A 269 -3.30 8.24 14.79
C GLY A 269 -4.42 9.27 14.79
N ASP A 270 -4.27 10.33 15.57
CA ASP A 270 -5.36 11.19 16.05
C ASP A 270 -6.25 11.83 14.96
N ILE A 271 -7.55 11.55 15.06
CA ILE A 271 -8.57 12.61 14.99
C ILE A 271 -8.95 12.90 16.44
N ALA A 272 -8.55 14.08 16.93
CA ALA A 272 -8.92 14.78 18.16
C ALA A 272 -9.83 14.04 19.16
N ASP A 273 -9.30 13.83 20.38
CA ASP A 273 -10.01 13.72 21.66
C ASP A 273 -11.27 12.83 21.66
N LEU A 274 -11.08 11.51 21.67
CA LEU A 274 -12.16 10.56 21.96
C LEU A 274 -11.94 9.87 23.31
N LYS A 275 -12.80 10.25 24.25
CA LYS A 275 -13.02 9.59 25.54
C LYS A 275 -13.24 8.08 25.38
N LEU A 276 -12.71 7.34 26.34
CA LEU A 276 -12.76 5.89 26.46
C LEU A 276 -14.14 5.35 26.83
N ASP A 277 -14.93 5.13 25.80
CA ASP A 277 -16.06 4.18 25.77
C ASP A 277 -16.16 3.57 24.35
N SER A 278 -15.03 3.45 23.63
CA SER A 278 -15.06 3.09 22.20
C SER A 278 -14.98 1.57 22.00
N ASP A 279 -16.12 1.01 21.62
CA ASP A 279 -16.25 -0.25 20.91
C ASP A 279 -15.19 -0.39 19.79
N TYR A 280 -14.63 -1.59 19.63
CA TYR A 280 -13.64 -1.92 18.60
C TYR A 280 -14.00 -3.21 17.86
N VAL A 281 -13.35 -3.47 16.73
CA VAL A 281 -13.47 -4.70 15.95
C VAL A 281 -12.11 -5.25 15.58
N TYR A 282 -12.03 -6.55 15.26
CA TYR A 282 -10.82 -7.16 14.71
C TYR A 282 -10.86 -7.14 13.19
N THR A 283 -9.93 -6.41 12.57
CA THR A 283 -9.82 -6.28 11.11
C THR A 283 -8.72 -7.12 10.51
N ASP A 284 -8.87 -7.50 9.25
CA ASP A 284 -7.86 -8.22 8.47
C ASP A 284 -6.72 -7.31 7.97
N SER A 285 -5.62 -7.96 7.61
CA SER A 285 -4.47 -7.35 6.92
C SER A 285 -3.90 -8.32 5.88
N LEU A 286 -3.62 -9.55 6.31
CA LEU A 286 -3.04 -10.60 5.48
C LEU A 286 -3.58 -11.97 5.88
N PHE A 287 -3.41 -12.96 5.00
CA PHE A 287 -3.79 -14.33 5.29
C PHE A 287 -2.83 -15.36 4.67
N TYR A 288 -2.62 -16.45 5.39
CA TYR A 288 -1.95 -17.66 4.94
C TYR A 288 -2.97 -18.65 4.38
N MET A 289 -2.61 -19.33 3.31
CA MET A 289 -3.28 -20.51 2.77
C MET A 289 -2.35 -21.70 2.88
N ASP A 290 -2.83 -22.78 3.49
CA ASP A 290 -2.11 -24.04 3.41
C ASP A 290 -2.01 -24.54 1.97
N HIS A 291 -1.05 -25.43 1.75
CA HIS A 291 -0.80 -25.99 0.43
C HIS A 291 -2.03 -26.68 -0.19
N LYS A 292 -2.85 -27.34 0.64
CA LYS A 292 -4.03 -28.08 0.18
C LYS A 292 -5.11 -27.12 -0.36
N SER A 293 -5.37 -26.03 0.34
CA SER A 293 -6.27 -24.96 -0.07
C SER A 293 -5.75 -24.25 -1.32
N ALA A 294 -4.44 -23.99 -1.41
CA ALA A 294 -3.82 -23.42 -2.62
C ALA A 294 -3.99 -24.34 -3.84
N LYS A 295 -3.73 -25.65 -3.73
CA LYS A 295 -3.95 -26.62 -4.82
C LYS A 295 -5.43 -26.75 -5.21
N MET A 296 -6.35 -26.61 -4.26
CA MET A 296 -7.79 -26.61 -4.54
C MET A 296 -8.19 -25.42 -5.44
N LEU A 297 -7.68 -24.22 -5.12
CA LEU A 297 -7.89 -23.01 -5.92
C LEU A 297 -7.23 -23.11 -7.29
N LEU A 298 -6.01 -23.67 -7.37
CA LEU A 298 -5.34 -23.93 -8.64
C LEU A 298 -6.16 -24.86 -9.55
N ALA A 299 -6.58 -26.02 -9.04
CA ALA A 299 -7.37 -26.98 -9.81
C ALA A 299 -8.71 -26.39 -10.29
N PHE A 300 -9.31 -25.51 -9.48
CA PHE A 300 -10.47 -24.73 -9.90
C PHE A 300 -10.14 -23.79 -11.06
N TYR A 301 -9.05 -23.04 -10.96
CA TYR A 301 -8.62 -22.11 -12.00
C TYR A 301 -8.32 -22.82 -13.33
N GLU A 302 -7.60 -23.95 -13.27
CA GLU A 302 -7.31 -24.77 -14.46
C GLU A 302 -8.57 -25.30 -15.13
N LYS A 303 -9.62 -25.62 -14.35
CA LYS A 303 -10.91 -26.09 -14.88
C LYS A 303 -11.70 -24.99 -15.57
N ILE A 304 -11.65 -23.75 -15.07
CA ILE A 304 -12.39 -22.64 -15.67
C ILE A 304 -11.64 -21.98 -16.82
N GLY A 305 -10.31 -22.07 -16.83
CA GLY A 305 -9.46 -21.43 -17.83
C GLY A 305 -9.34 -19.92 -17.58
N THR A 306 -10.02 -19.12 -18.38
CA THR A 306 -9.88 -17.65 -18.36
C THR A 306 -10.92 -17.01 -17.43
N LEU A 307 -10.47 -16.06 -16.60
CA LEU A 307 -11.35 -15.22 -15.79
C LEU A 307 -11.75 -13.97 -16.56
N SER A 308 -13.05 -13.70 -16.60
CA SER A 308 -13.67 -12.55 -17.28
C SER A 308 -14.14 -11.47 -16.31
N CYS A 309 -14.00 -11.67 -14.99
CA CYS A 309 -14.56 -10.82 -13.95
C CYS A 309 -13.63 -10.65 -12.75
N GLU A 310 -13.86 -9.59 -11.96
CA GLU A 310 -13.05 -9.27 -10.79
C GLU A 310 -13.39 -10.15 -9.58
N ILE A 311 -12.39 -10.88 -9.08
CA ILE A 311 -12.46 -11.64 -7.83
C ILE A 311 -11.61 -10.92 -6.77
N ASP A 312 -12.18 -10.69 -5.59
CA ASP A 312 -11.50 -10.11 -4.42
C ASP A 312 -11.04 -11.26 -3.50
N ALA A 313 -9.74 -11.42 -3.27
CA ALA A 313 -9.21 -12.48 -2.44
C ALA A 313 -9.78 -12.45 -1.01
N TYR A 314 -9.94 -11.26 -0.43
CA TYR A 314 -10.48 -11.12 0.92
C TYR A 314 -12.00 -11.32 0.89
N GLY A 315 -12.69 -10.62 0.00
CA GLY A 315 -14.15 -10.65 -0.10
C GLY A 315 -14.73 -11.96 -0.63
N ASP A 316 -14.03 -12.68 -1.51
CA ASP A 316 -14.54 -13.89 -2.17
C ASP A 316 -13.90 -15.18 -1.62
N PHE A 317 -12.66 -15.14 -1.08
CA PHE A 317 -12.09 -16.32 -0.42
C PHE A 317 -12.48 -16.37 1.05
N LEU A 318 -12.19 -15.34 1.85
CA LEU A 318 -12.39 -15.40 3.30
C LEU A 318 -13.87 -15.45 3.70
N GLN A 319 -14.79 -14.83 2.95
CA GLN A 319 -16.24 -14.95 3.17
C GLN A 319 -16.76 -16.38 3.08
N ALA A 320 -16.12 -17.21 2.27
CA ALA A 320 -16.52 -18.59 2.06
C ALA A 320 -16.14 -19.49 3.25
N LEU A 321 -15.33 -18.99 4.17
CA LEU A 321 -14.74 -19.77 5.25
C LEU A 321 -15.46 -19.58 6.58
N GLY A 322 -15.25 -20.55 7.47
CA GLY A 322 -15.86 -20.56 8.80
C GLY A 322 -17.27 -21.17 8.80
N PRO A 323 -17.74 -21.68 9.96
CA PRO A 323 -19.02 -22.37 10.07
C PRO A 323 -20.23 -21.47 9.79
N GLY A 324 -20.07 -20.16 9.99
CA GLY A 324 -21.11 -19.17 9.74
C GLY A 324 -21.15 -18.64 8.31
N ALA A 325 -20.29 -19.07 7.37
CA ALA A 325 -20.24 -18.50 6.02
C ALA A 325 -21.59 -18.50 5.28
N THR A 326 -21.92 -17.39 4.60
CA THR A 326 -23.14 -17.26 3.77
C THR A 326 -22.81 -16.81 2.35
N VAL A 327 -23.62 -17.29 1.39
CA VAL A 327 -23.44 -16.97 -0.04
C VAL A 327 -23.89 -15.54 -0.39
N GLU A 328 -24.46 -14.80 0.55
CA GLU A 328 -25.12 -13.51 0.29
C GLU A 328 -24.16 -12.46 -0.27
N TYR A 329 -22.90 -12.45 0.22
CA TYR A 329 -21.90 -11.48 -0.23
C TYR A 329 -21.59 -11.59 -1.73
N THR A 330 -21.74 -12.76 -2.34
CA THR A 330 -21.40 -12.94 -3.77
C THR A 330 -22.26 -12.08 -4.70
N ARG A 331 -23.39 -11.57 -4.21
CA ARG A 331 -24.30 -10.64 -4.92
C ARG A 331 -23.97 -9.17 -4.68
N ASN A 332 -23.00 -8.85 -3.82
CA ASN A 332 -22.57 -7.48 -3.56
C ASN A 332 -21.57 -7.02 -4.64
N THR A 333 -21.98 -6.08 -5.47
CA THR A 333 -21.18 -5.53 -6.56
C THR A 333 -20.55 -4.18 -6.24
N SER A 334 -20.76 -3.63 -5.04
CA SER A 334 -20.32 -2.26 -4.67
C SER A 334 -18.81 -2.03 -4.79
N ASN A 335 -18.02 -3.09 -4.69
CA ASN A 335 -16.56 -3.06 -4.63
C ASN A 335 -15.88 -3.38 -5.97
N VAL A 336 -16.65 -3.65 -7.03
CA VAL A 336 -16.13 -4.03 -8.35
C VAL A 336 -16.12 -2.82 -9.29
N ILE A 337 -15.11 -2.69 -10.16
CA ILE A 337 -15.03 -1.56 -11.10
C ILE A 337 -16.07 -1.71 -12.22
N LYS A 338 -16.25 -2.94 -12.72
CA LYS A 338 -17.22 -3.26 -13.77
C LYS A 338 -18.04 -4.50 -13.42
N GLU A 339 -19.36 -4.35 -13.40
CA GLU A 339 -20.28 -5.46 -13.21
C GLU A 339 -20.35 -6.32 -14.49
N GLU A 340 -19.55 -7.39 -14.53
CA GLU A 340 -19.58 -8.37 -15.61
C GLU A 340 -20.71 -9.38 -15.37
N SER A 341 -21.32 -9.89 -16.44
CA SER A 341 -22.49 -10.78 -16.35
C SER A 341 -22.24 -12.08 -15.59
N GLU A 342 -20.99 -12.58 -15.61
CA GLU A 342 -20.59 -13.84 -14.98
C GLU A 342 -20.12 -13.66 -13.52
N LEU A 343 -20.02 -12.43 -13.02
CA LEU A 343 -19.41 -12.11 -11.73
C LEU A 343 -20.05 -12.88 -10.56
N VAL A 344 -21.37 -12.83 -10.44
CA VAL A 344 -22.09 -13.45 -9.32
C VAL A 344 -21.96 -14.97 -9.38
N GLU A 345 -22.07 -15.57 -10.57
CA GLU A 345 -21.92 -17.01 -10.75
C GLU A 345 -20.51 -17.47 -10.35
N MET A 346 -19.47 -16.77 -10.84
CA MET A 346 -18.09 -17.12 -10.54
C MET A 346 -17.79 -17.04 -9.04
N ARG A 347 -18.23 -15.96 -8.37
CA ARG A 347 -18.11 -15.81 -6.92
C ARG A 347 -18.85 -16.89 -6.15
N GLN A 348 -20.04 -17.31 -6.59
CA GLN A 348 -20.75 -18.43 -5.98
C GLN A 348 -20.00 -19.75 -6.15
N ARG A 349 -19.38 -19.99 -7.31
CA ARG A 349 -18.58 -21.21 -7.53
C ARG A 349 -17.38 -21.26 -6.59
N ILE A 350 -16.67 -20.14 -6.42
CA ILE A 350 -15.57 -20.00 -5.45
C ILE A 350 -16.07 -20.22 -4.03
N PHE A 351 -17.21 -19.62 -3.66
CA PHE A 351 -17.82 -19.81 -2.35
C PHE A 351 -18.09 -21.29 -2.06
N HIS A 352 -18.73 -22.01 -2.98
CA HIS A 352 -19.05 -23.43 -2.79
C HIS A 352 -17.80 -24.34 -2.80
N LEU A 353 -16.75 -23.95 -3.52
CA LEU A 353 -15.46 -24.64 -3.51
C LEU A 353 -14.81 -24.57 -2.12
N LEU A 354 -14.77 -23.37 -1.53
CA LEU A 354 -14.06 -23.12 -0.28
C LEU A 354 -14.90 -23.41 0.97
N LYS A 355 -16.24 -23.46 0.86
CA LYS A 355 -17.15 -23.71 1.97
C LYS A 355 -16.77 -24.98 2.74
N GLY A 356 -16.64 -24.84 4.06
CA GLY A 356 -16.22 -25.92 4.97
C GLY A 356 -14.71 -25.97 5.22
N THR A 357 -13.93 -25.12 4.55
CA THR A 357 -12.53 -24.89 4.90
C THR A 357 -12.44 -24.04 6.18
N SER A 358 -11.52 -24.40 7.07
CA SER A 358 -11.29 -23.68 8.32
C SER A 358 -10.67 -22.30 8.09
N LEU A 359 -11.14 -21.33 8.86
CA LEU A 359 -10.51 -20.00 9.01
C LEU A 359 -10.03 -19.85 10.45
N ASN A 360 -8.72 -19.90 10.62
CA ASN A 360 -8.03 -19.65 11.87
C ASN A 360 -7.64 -18.16 11.91
N VAL A 361 -7.60 -17.56 13.09
CA VAL A 361 -7.23 -16.16 13.28
C VAL A 361 -6.16 -16.05 14.33
N VAL A 362 -5.06 -15.39 13.98
CA VAL A 362 -4.03 -14.94 14.90
C VAL A 362 -4.35 -13.49 15.27
N VAL A 363 -4.85 -13.30 16.48
CA VAL A 363 -5.15 -11.97 17.02
C VAL A 363 -3.89 -11.36 17.59
N LEU A 364 -3.54 -10.18 17.09
CA LEU A 364 -2.40 -9.38 17.51
C LEU A 364 -2.92 -8.15 18.26
N ASN A 365 -3.11 -8.29 19.57
CA ASN A 365 -3.69 -7.23 20.40
C ASN A 365 -2.75 -6.02 20.56
N ASN A 366 -1.44 -6.24 20.51
CA ASN A 366 -0.46 -5.17 20.42
C ASN A 366 0.04 -5.03 18.98
N SER A 367 -0.79 -4.40 18.15
CA SER A 367 -0.46 -4.14 16.76
C SER A 367 -1.07 -2.84 16.25
N LYS A 368 -0.49 -2.30 15.18
CA LYS A 368 -1.01 -1.15 14.45
C LYS A 368 -1.01 -1.44 12.96
N PHE A 369 -2.06 -0.96 12.31
CA PHE A 369 -2.28 -1.08 10.88
C PHE A 369 -2.33 0.31 10.26
N TYR A 370 -1.44 0.56 9.31
CA TYR A 370 -1.36 1.82 8.58
C TYR A 370 -1.60 1.57 7.09
N HIS A 371 -2.46 2.37 6.47
CA HIS A 371 -2.74 2.28 5.05
C HIS A 371 -2.24 3.53 4.32
N ILE A 372 -1.35 3.35 3.35
CA ILE A 372 -0.74 4.41 2.54
C ILE A 372 -1.20 4.24 1.09
N GLY A 373 -2.51 4.36 0.87
CA GLY A 373 -3.13 4.12 -0.43
C GLY A 373 -3.68 5.37 -1.12
N THR A 374 -3.63 6.53 -0.46
CA THR A 374 -4.08 7.83 -0.96
C THR A 374 -3.01 8.91 -0.80
N THR A 375 -3.09 9.98 -1.59
CA THR A 375 -2.24 11.17 -1.46
C THR A 375 -2.34 11.82 -0.07
N GLU A 376 -3.53 11.86 0.52
CA GLU A 376 -3.75 12.43 1.86
C GLU A 376 -3.11 11.59 2.95
N GLU A 377 -3.30 10.26 2.93
CA GLU A 377 -2.63 9.34 3.85
C GLU A 377 -1.10 9.44 3.71
N TYR A 378 -0.60 9.45 2.47
CA TYR A 378 0.84 9.55 2.19
C TYR A 378 1.46 10.82 2.78
N LEU A 379 0.79 11.97 2.64
CA LEU A 379 1.23 13.22 3.28
C LEU A 379 1.15 13.13 4.80
N PHE A 380 0.01 12.69 5.34
CA PHE A 380 -0.22 12.61 6.78
C PHE A 380 0.85 11.76 7.47
N TYR A 381 1.07 10.53 7.00
CA TYR A 381 1.98 9.59 7.63
C TYR A 381 3.45 10.00 7.53
N PHE A 382 3.87 10.66 6.45
CA PHE A 382 5.27 11.04 6.28
C PHE A 382 5.64 12.41 6.85
N THR A 383 4.66 13.21 7.28
CA THR A 383 4.91 14.60 7.68
C THR A 383 4.30 15.01 9.02
N SER A 384 3.26 14.30 9.47
CA SER A 384 2.41 14.71 10.59
C SER A 384 2.25 13.61 11.66
N ASP A 385 2.20 12.34 11.26
CA ASP A 385 1.96 11.24 12.22
C ASP A 385 3.22 10.89 13.03
N ASN A 386 3.22 11.28 14.31
CA ASN A 386 4.32 11.01 15.22
C ASN A 386 4.40 9.53 15.63
N SER A 387 3.28 8.80 15.58
CA SER A 387 3.20 7.38 15.95
C SER A 387 4.03 6.54 14.99
N LEU A 388 3.67 6.56 13.70
CA LEU A 388 4.40 5.84 12.66
C LEU A 388 5.85 6.30 12.58
N LYS A 389 6.10 7.62 12.71
CA LYS A 389 7.46 8.18 12.74
C LYS A 389 8.30 7.54 13.84
N SER A 390 7.79 7.46 15.07
CA SER A 390 8.49 6.86 16.21
C SER A 390 8.70 5.36 16.06
N GLU A 391 7.67 4.64 15.60
CA GLU A 391 7.67 3.18 15.52
C GLU A 391 8.62 2.65 14.43
N LEU A 392 8.56 3.24 13.22
CA LEU A 392 9.45 2.89 12.11
C LEU A 392 10.81 3.59 12.17
N GLY A 393 10.92 4.70 12.91
CA GLY A 393 12.12 5.55 12.90
C GLY A 393 12.23 6.38 11.62
N LEU A 394 11.11 6.96 11.16
CA LEU A 394 11.08 7.75 9.92
C LEU A 394 11.86 9.06 10.07
N GLN A 395 12.57 9.45 9.00
CA GLN A 395 13.41 10.64 8.96
C GLN A 395 12.84 11.69 8.01
N SER A 396 12.90 12.97 8.40
CA SER A 396 12.44 14.07 7.55
C SER A 396 13.30 14.26 6.29
N ILE A 397 14.58 13.86 6.34
CA ILE A 397 15.47 13.84 5.17
C ILE A 397 16.13 12.47 5.12
N THR A 398 15.81 11.68 4.10
CA THR A 398 16.33 10.31 3.93
C THR A 398 17.09 10.20 2.63
N PHE A 399 18.36 9.80 2.70
CA PHE A 399 19.25 9.56 1.56
C PHE A 399 19.15 10.68 0.52
N SER A 400 19.27 11.95 0.93
CA SER A 400 19.00 13.13 0.10
C SER A 400 20.06 14.20 0.30
N ILE A 401 20.19 15.12 -0.66
CA ILE A 401 21.04 16.31 -0.54
C ILE A 401 20.12 17.50 -0.30
N PHE A 402 20.14 18.04 0.91
CA PHE A 402 19.51 19.31 1.28
C PHE A 402 20.19 19.81 2.57
N PRO A 403 20.52 21.11 2.72
CA PRO A 403 21.06 21.59 3.99
C PRO A 403 20.08 21.36 5.13
N ASP A 404 20.62 21.09 6.32
CA ASP A 404 19.84 20.73 7.51
C ASP A 404 18.69 21.71 7.76
N ILE A 405 17.49 21.15 7.81
CA ILE A 405 16.28 21.86 8.26
C ILE A 405 16.29 21.84 9.78
N PRO A 406 16.16 22.98 10.48
CA PRO A 406 15.93 22.96 11.91
C PRO A 406 14.65 22.17 12.21
N GLU A 407 14.74 21.12 13.04
CA GLU A 407 13.56 20.40 13.52
C GLU A 407 12.68 21.34 14.34
N CYS A 408 11.59 21.83 13.74
CA CYS A 408 10.55 22.55 14.46
C CYS A 408 9.50 21.56 14.97
N SER A 409 9.03 21.76 16.20
CA SER A 409 7.89 21.02 16.76
C SER A 409 6.63 21.30 15.93
N GLY A 410 6.17 20.31 15.16
CA GLY A 410 4.98 20.41 14.31
C GLY A 410 5.07 19.54 13.05
N LYS A 411 4.32 19.91 12.01
CA LYS A 411 4.44 19.28 10.68
C LYS A 411 5.84 19.55 10.13
N THR A 412 6.51 18.51 9.65
CA THR A 412 7.81 18.63 8.97
C THR A 412 7.65 18.39 7.47
N SER A 413 8.58 18.88 6.66
CA SER A 413 8.69 18.40 5.28
C SER A 413 9.43 17.06 5.25
N CYS A 414 9.18 16.27 4.21
CA CYS A 414 9.79 14.96 4.02
C CYS A 414 10.50 14.92 2.66
N ILE A 415 11.79 14.61 2.66
CA ILE A 415 12.64 14.60 1.46
C ILE A 415 13.25 13.21 1.34
N ILE A 416 12.95 12.49 0.26
CA ILE A 416 13.32 11.09 0.05
C ILE A 416 14.07 10.97 -1.28
N GLN A 417 15.32 10.48 -1.24
CA GLN A 417 16.17 10.31 -2.43
C GLN A 417 16.05 11.47 -3.44
N SER A 418 16.33 12.70 -2.98
CA SER A 418 16.16 13.92 -3.78
C SER A 418 17.34 14.87 -3.60
N ILE A 419 17.51 15.78 -4.57
CA ILE A 419 18.61 16.76 -4.59
C ILE A 419 18.01 18.16 -4.65
N LEU A 420 18.11 18.90 -3.57
CA LEU A 420 17.56 20.24 -3.45
C LEU A 420 18.69 21.23 -3.24
N ASP A 421 18.65 22.34 -3.99
CA ASP A 421 19.55 23.46 -3.77
C ASP A 421 19.32 24.07 -2.37
N SER A 422 20.37 24.59 -1.75
CA SER A 422 20.32 25.24 -0.45
C SER A 422 19.34 26.41 -0.32
N ARG A 423 19.00 27.08 -1.43
CA ARG A 423 18.04 28.19 -1.46
C ARG A 423 16.61 27.74 -1.74
N CYS A 424 16.39 26.46 -2.09
CA CYS A 424 15.05 25.90 -2.24
C CYS A 424 14.32 25.89 -0.91
N SER A 425 13.04 26.25 -0.90
CA SER A 425 12.21 26.22 0.31
C SER A 425 11.10 25.17 0.17
N VAL A 426 10.98 24.27 1.15
CA VAL A 426 9.89 23.29 1.22
C VAL A 426 9.07 23.52 2.48
N ALA A 427 7.82 23.92 2.31
CA ALA A 427 6.93 24.19 3.43
C ALA A 427 6.50 22.90 4.15
N PRO A 428 6.07 23.00 5.42
CA PRO A 428 5.59 21.88 6.22
C PRO A 428 4.49 21.04 5.56
N GLY A 429 4.44 19.76 5.90
CA GLY A 429 3.41 18.86 5.39
C GLY A 429 3.67 18.35 3.98
N SER A 430 4.73 18.79 3.30
CA SER A 430 5.04 18.41 1.92
C SER A 430 6.05 17.28 1.82
N VAL A 431 5.89 16.41 0.81
CA VAL A 431 6.81 15.32 0.48
C VAL A 431 7.46 15.56 -0.89
N VAL A 432 8.78 15.42 -0.96
CA VAL A 432 9.57 15.47 -2.20
C VAL A 432 10.34 14.17 -2.35
N GLU A 433 10.04 13.41 -3.40
CA GLU A 433 10.73 12.15 -3.71
C GLU A 433 11.31 12.13 -5.13
N TYR A 434 12.46 11.47 -5.29
CA TYR A 434 13.13 11.27 -6.59
C TYR A 434 13.19 12.53 -7.47
N SER A 435 13.45 13.68 -6.88
CA SER A 435 13.33 14.97 -7.58
C SER A 435 14.59 15.81 -7.46
N ARG A 436 14.78 16.74 -8.39
CA ARG A 436 15.82 17.78 -8.30
C ARG A 436 15.19 19.17 -8.35
N LEU A 437 15.43 19.97 -7.32
CA LEU A 437 14.87 21.33 -7.20
C LEU A 437 15.99 22.37 -7.11
N GLY A 438 15.91 23.38 -7.96
CA GLY A 438 16.86 24.48 -8.05
C GLY A 438 16.65 25.56 -6.98
N PRO A 439 17.54 26.57 -6.96
CA PRO A 439 17.59 27.59 -5.90
C PRO A 439 16.35 28.47 -5.80
N ASP A 440 15.66 28.71 -6.91
CA ASP A 440 14.52 29.63 -6.97
C ASP A 440 13.17 28.89 -6.92
N VAL A 441 13.15 27.67 -6.37
CA VAL A 441 11.96 26.84 -6.21
C VAL A 441 11.38 27.01 -4.80
N SER A 442 10.10 27.33 -4.72
CA SER A 442 9.33 27.33 -3.48
C SER A 442 8.17 26.34 -3.54
N VAL A 443 8.12 25.42 -2.58
CA VAL A 443 7.08 24.41 -2.45
C VAL A 443 6.14 24.81 -1.32
N GLY A 444 4.86 25.01 -1.63
CA GLY A 444 3.82 25.29 -0.64
C GLY A 444 3.53 24.10 0.28
N GLU A 445 2.64 24.31 1.25
CA GLU A 445 2.30 23.28 2.25
C GLU A 445 1.53 22.10 1.63
N ASN A 446 1.65 20.92 2.24
CA ASN A 446 0.88 19.72 1.88
C ASN A 446 0.98 19.36 0.39
N CYS A 447 2.15 19.47 -0.22
CA CYS A 447 2.40 19.13 -1.61
C CYS A 447 3.10 17.77 -1.76
N ILE A 448 2.86 17.08 -2.87
CA ILE A 448 3.64 15.90 -3.29
C ILE A 448 4.40 16.25 -4.56
N ILE A 449 5.72 16.08 -4.56
CA ILE A 449 6.55 16.17 -5.76
C ILE A 449 7.26 14.84 -5.96
N SER A 450 7.06 14.20 -7.11
CA SER A 450 7.69 12.93 -7.45
C SER A 450 8.31 12.96 -8.84
N GLY A 451 9.53 12.42 -8.98
CA GLY A 451 10.18 12.21 -10.27
C GLY A 451 10.42 13.49 -11.09
N SER A 452 10.48 14.66 -10.45
CA SER A 452 10.43 15.96 -11.14
C SER A 452 11.78 16.68 -11.16
N TYR A 453 12.00 17.49 -12.19
CA TYR A 453 13.23 18.27 -12.38
C TYR A 453 12.88 19.75 -12.60
N ILE A 454 13.17 20.60 -11.62
CA ILE A 454 12.78 22.02 -11.62
C ILE A 454 14.01 22.88 -11.35
N LEU A 455 14.62 23.47 -12.39
CA LEU A 455 15.76 24.38 -12.23
C LEU A 455 15.40 25.86 -12.27
N THR A 456 14.30 26.18 -12.96
CA THR A 456 13.86 27.55 -13.14
C THR A 456 13.02 28.01 -11.96
N LYS A 457 12.86 29.33 -11.82
CA LYS A 457 12.01 29.92 -10.79
C LYS A 457 10.58 29.35 -10.87
N ALA A 458 10.16 28.69 -9.80
CA ALA A 458 8.86 28.05 -9.73
C ALA A 458 8.29 28.17 -8.31
N ALA A 459 7.01 28.50 -8.21
CA ALA A 459 6.27 28.48 -6.96
C ALA A 459 5.14 27.46 -7.08
N LEU A 460 5.18 26.40 -6.29
CA LEU A 460 4.14 25.40 -6.23
C LEU A 460 3.10 25.84 -5.18
N PRO A 461 1.83 26.01 -5.58
CA PRO A 461 0.75 26.28 -4.64
C PRO A 461 0.63 25.20 -3.57
N ALA A 462 0.19 25.55 -2.36
CA ALA A 462 -0.19 24.56 -1.35
C ALA A 462 -1.23 23.56 -1.90
N HIS A 463 -1.21 22.33 -1.38
CA HIS A 463 -2.08 21.22 -1.79
C HIS A 463 -1.91 20.78 -3.26
N SER A 464 -0.73 21.00 -3.85
CA SER A 464 -0.43 20.55 -5.22
C SER A 464 0.19 19.16 -5.24
N PHE A 465 -0.25 18.33 -6.17
CA PHE A 465 0.40 17.09 -6.56
C PHE A 465 1.13 17.32 -7.89
N VAL A 466 2.41 16.94 -7.95
CA VAL A 466 3.26 17.03 -9.14
C VAL A 466 4.04 15.74 -9.31
N CYS A 467 3.73 14.97 -10.36
CA CYS A 467 4.49 13.76 -10.70
C CYS A 467 4.77 13.72 -12.19
N SER A 468 6.04 13.60 -12.55
CA SER A 468 6.47 13.62 -13.96
C SER A 468 6.75 12.21 -14.47
N LEU A 469 6.32 11.94 -15.69
CA LEU A 469 6.50 10.64 -16.35
C LEU A 469 7.32 10.81 -17.64
N SER A 470 8.25 9.89 -17.85
CA SER A 470 8.89 9.68 -19.15
C SER A 470 7.98 8.87 -20.05
N LEU A 471 7.88 9.25 -21.32
CA LEU A 471 6.98 8.70 -22.31
C LEU A 471 7.75 8.31 -23.58
N LYS A 472 7.46 7.12 -24.11
CA LYS A 472 8.00 6.64 -25.39
C LYS A 472 6.93 6.78 -26.47
N MET A 473 7.01 7.85 -27.25
CA MET A 473 6.06 8.15 -28.32
C MET A 473 6.76 8.20 -29.67
N ASN A 474 6.33 7.38 -30.64
CA ASN A 474 6.96 7.30 -31.97
C ASN A 474 8.49 7.13 -31.89
N ARG A 475 8.96 6.26 -30.98
CA ARG A 475 10.39 6.02 -30.66
C ARG A 475 11.17 7.23 -30.14
N CYS A 476 10.49 8.34 -29.86
CA CYS A 476 11.08 9.52 -29.25
C CYS A 476 10.72 9.57 -27.76
N LEU A 477 11.72 9.92 -26.95
CA LEU A 477 11.50 10.23 -25.54
C LEU A 477 10.81 11.59 -25.42
N LYS A 478 9.72 11.60 -24.64
CA LYS A 478 8.90 12.77 -24.31
C LYS A 478 8.57 12.74 -22.82
N TYR A 479 8.04 13.83 -22.31
CA TYR A 479 7.69 13.94 -20.89
C TYR A 479 6.31 14.58 -20.73
N ALA A 480 5.58 14.15 -19.72
CA ALA A 480 4.36 14.83 -19.28
C ALA A 480 4.27 14.78 -17.75
N THR A 481 3.77 15.87 -17.16
CA THR A 481 3.69 16.02 -15.70
C THR A 481 2.23 16.10 -15.28
N MET A 482 1.84 15.16 -14.43
CA MET A 482 0.58 15.19 -13.70
C MET A 482 0.66 16.31 -12.66
N ALA A 483 -0.02 17.43 -12.90
CA ALA A 483 -0.16 18.53 -11.94
C ALA A 483 -1.64 18.77 -11.64
N PHE A 484 -2.07 18.55 -10.41
CA PHE A 484 -3.46 18.68 -9.96
C PHE A 484 -3.51 18.85 -8.42
N GLY A 485 -4.70 18.91 -7.82
CA GLY A 485 -4.85 19.06 -6.37
C GLY A 485 -4.73 17.73 -5.62
N VAL A 486 -4.06 17.72 -4.47
CA VAL A 486 -3.93 16.51 -3.62
C VAL A 486 -5.27 15.83 -3.32
N GLN A 487 -6.36 16.61 -3.23
CA GLN A 487 -7.72 16.16 -2.93
C GLN A 487 -8.58 15.88 -4.18
N ASP A 488 -8.04 16.04 -5.40
CA ASP A 488 -8.80 15.77 -6.62
C ASP A 488 -9.12 14.28 -6.75
N ASN A 489 -10.40 13.96 -6.92
CA ASN A 489 -10.86 12.58 -7.04
C ASN A 489 -10.75 12.07 -8.48
N LEU A 490 -9.61 11.48 -8.83
CA LEU A 490 -9.36 10.91 -10.16
C LEU A 490 -10.28 9.72 -10.52
N LYS A 491 -10.89 9.07 -9.51
CA LYS A 491 -11.84 7.96 -9.70
C LYS A 491 -13.25 8.42 -10.01
N LYS A 492 -13.62 9.63 -9.60
CA LYS A 492 -14.96 10.17 -9.84
C LYS A 492 -15.15 10.33 -11.34
N SER A 493 -16.18 9.68 -11.87
CA SER A 493 -16.53 9.75 -13.28
C SER A 493 -17.98 10.16 -13.48
N VAL A 494 -18.26 10.73 -14.65
CA VAL A 494 -19.60 11.06 -15.13
C VAL A 494 -19.86 10.35 -16.46
N LYS A 495 -21.14 10.11 -16.77
CA LYS A 495 -21.56 9.34 -17.96
C LYS A 495 -21.74 10.19 -19.21
N THR A 496 -21.98 11.50 -19.06
CA THR A 496 -22.33 12.40 -20.16
C THR A 496 -21.52 13.69 -20.11
N LEU A 497 -21.29 14.32 -21.27
CA LEU A 497 -20.57 15.59 -21.37
C LEU A 497 -21.27 16.73 -20.61
N SER A 498 -22.60 16.72 -20.52
CA SER A 498 -23.37 17.74 -19.78
C SER A 498 -23.11 17.72 -18.27
N ASP A 499 -22.64 16.58 -17.76
CA ASP A 499 -22.37 16.38 -16.33
C ASP A 499 -20.93 16.71 -15.93
N ILE A 500 -20.07 17.12 -16.87
CA ILE A 500 -18.66 17.46 -16.61
C ILE A 500 -18.49 18.52 -15.51
N LYS A 501 -19.47 19.42 -15.35
CA LYS A 501 -19.51 20.41 -14.28
C LYS A 501 -19.54 19.81 -12.85
N LEU A 502 -19.84 18.52 -12.72
CA LEU A 502 -19.82 17.80 -11.43
C LEU A 502 -18.43 17.31 -11.04
N LEU A 503 -17.47 17.33 -11.97
CA LEU A 503 -16.06 17.08 -11.69
C LEU A 503 -15.39 18.36 -11.18
N GLN A 504 -14.37 18.18 -10.35
CA GLN A 504 -13.58 19.28 -9.80
C GLN A 504 -12.11 19.05 -10.09
N PHE A 505 -11.38 20.13 -10.33
CA PHE A 505 -9.93 20.15 -10.48
C PHE A 505 -9.39 21.31 -9.64
N PHE A 506 -8.51 21.00 -8.69
CA PHE A 506 -7.93 21.97 -7.76
C PHE A 506 -9.00 22.80 -7.03
N GLY A 507 -10.09 22.13 -6.59
CA GLY A 507 -11.23 22.76 -5.90
C GLY A 507 -12.14 23.64 -6.79
N VAL A 508 -11.87 23.71 -8.10
CA VAL A 508 -12.65 24.48 -9.07
C VAL A 508 -13.48 23.54 -9.95
N CYS A 509 -14.67 23.99 -10.36
CA CYS A 509 -15.48 23.27 -11.36
C CYS A 509 -14.64 22.95 -12.61
N PHE A 510 -14.61 21.68 -13.03
CA PHE A 510 -13.74 21.26 -14.13
C PHE A 510 -14.11 21.96 -15.46
N LEU A 511 -15.39 22.23 -15.70
CA LEU A 511 -15.84 22.99 -16.87
C LEU A 511 -15.17 24.38 -16.93
N SER A 512 -15.12 25.09 -15.81
CA SER A 512 -14.46 26.40 -15.72
C SER A 512 -12.94 26.31 -15.92
N CYS A 513 -12.32 25.19 -15.54
CA CYS A 513 -10.90 24.95 -15.80
C CYS A 513 -10.62 24.79 -17.30
N LEU A 514 -11.51 24.08 -18.01
CA LEU A 514 -11.41 23.93 -19.47
C LEU A 514 -11.53 25.28 -20.19
N ASP A 515 -12.41 26.17 -19.72
CA ASP A 515 -12.52 27.54 -20.25
C ASP A 515 -11.22 28.33 -20.05
N VAL A 516 -10.63 28.26 -18.84
CA VAL A 516 -9.32 28.87 -18.53
C VAL A 516 -8.23 28.35 -19.48
N TRP A 517 -8.30 27.07 -19.85
CA TRP A 517 -7.34 26.43 -20.74
C TRP A 517 -7.66 26.55 -22.24
N ASN A 518 -8.76 27.24 -22.58
CA ASN A 518 -9.28 27.36 -23.94
C ASN A 518 -9.57 25.99 -24.61
N LEU A 519 -9.98 24.99 -23.82
CA LEU A 519 -10.30 23.64 -24.30
C LEU A 519 -11.81 23.47 -24.48
N LYS A 520 -12.22 22.90 -25.61
CA LYS A 520 -13.62 22.60 -25.89
C LYS A 520 -14.02 21.27 -25.28
N VAL A 521 -15.20 21.25 -24.65
CA VAL A 521 -15.84 20.01 -24.19
C VAL A 521 -16.32 19.22 -25.39
N THR A 522 -15.58 18.18 -25.74
CA THR A 522 -15.88 17.27 -26.86
C THR A 522 -15.61 15.83 -26.42
N GLU A 523 -16.12 14.86 -27.17
CA GLU A 523 -15.77 13.44 -26.96
C GLU A 523 -14.26 13.20 -27.07
N GLU A 524 -13.54 13.98 -27.89
CA GLU A 524 -12.08 13.87 -28.08
C GLU A 524 -11.28 14.36 -26.87
N LEU A 525 -11.89 15.12 -25.95
CA LEU A 525 -11.23 15.52 -24.72
C LEU A 525 -10.92 14.31 -23.82
N PHE A 526 -11.67 13.21 -23.94
CA PHE A 526 -11.52 12.04 -23.07
C PHE A 526 -10.97 10.82 -23.84
N SER A 527 -10.00 10.14 -23.24
CA SER A 527 -9.49 8.84 -23.69
C SER A 527 -10.42 7.71 -23.27
N GLY A 528 -10.19 6.52 -23.82
CA GLY A 528 -10.85 5.30 -23.39
C GLY A 528 -12.37 5.30 -23.57
N ASN A 529 -13.09 4.83 -22.54
CA ASN A 529 -14.52 4.60 -22.56
C ASN A 529 -15.32 5.91 -22.47
N LYS A 530 -16.14 6.19 -23.50
CA LYS A 530 -16.98 7.40 -23.61
C LYS A 530 -18.09 7.51 -22.56
N THR A 531 -18.34 6.45 -21.81
CA THR A 531 -19.30 6.44 -20.70
C THR A 531 -18.66 6.63 -19.32
N CYS A 532 -17.34 6.80 -19.27
CA CYS A 532 -16.58 7.02 -18.04
C CYS A 532 -15.65 8.23 -18.21
N LEU A 533 -16.23 9.43 -18.07
CA LEU A 533 -15.50 10.69 -18.21
C LEU A 533 -14.98 11.14 -16.84
N SER A 534 -13.66 11.24 -16.67
CA SER A 534 -13.03 11.64 -15.40
C SER A 534 -11.76 12.43 -15.63
N LEU A 535 -11.16 12.96 -14.56
CA LEU A 535 -9.82 13.58 -14.64
C LEU A 535 -8.74 12.58 -15.10
N TRP A 536 -8.92 11.29 -14.83
CA TRP A 536 -8.00 10.23 -15.26
C TRP A 536 -7.98 10.06 -16.79
N THR A 537 -9.14 10.21 -17.43
CA THR A 537 -9.31 10.07 -18.89
C THR A 537 -9.27 11.39 -19.63
N ALA A 538 -9.26 12.54 -18.94
CA ALA A 538 -9.20 13.85 -19.58
C ALA A 538 -7.81 14.18 -20.15
N ARG A 539 -7.75 14.55 -21.44
CA ARG A 539 -6.55 14.98 -22.15
C ARG A 539 -6.22 16.44 -21.83
N ILE A 540 -5.62 16.66 -20.66
CA ILE A 540 -5.25 17.99 -20.18
C ILE A 540 -3.75 18.14 -19.92
N PHE A 541 -2.97 17.06 -19.94
CA PHE A 541 -1.55 17.08 -19.57
C PHE A 541 -0.66 17.31 -20.80
N PRO A 542 0.12 18.42 -20.85
CA PRO A 542 0.96 18.74 -22.01
C PRO A 542 2.14 17.80 -22.19
N VAL A 543 2.36 17.35 -23.42
CA VAL A 543 3.54 16.58 -23.81
C VAL A 543 4.68 17.53 -24.20
N CYS A 544 5.80 17.42 -23.50
CA CYS A 544 6.97 18.26 -23.66
C CYS A 544 8.20 17.44 -24.11
N SER A 545 9.21 18.15 -24.61
CA SER A 545 10.47 17.53 -25.06
C SER A 545 11.51 17.36 -23.95
N SER A 546 11.33 18.02 -22.80
CA SER A 546 12.19 17.87 -21.63
C SER A 546 11.37 17.75 -20.35
N LEU A 547 11.97 17.13 -19.32
CA LEU A 547 11.37 16.97 -18.00
C LEU A 547 11.09 18.33 -17.32
N SER A 548 12.02 19.30 -17.47
CA SER A 548 11.85 20.65 -16.91
C SER A 548 10.70 21.42 -17.57
N ASP A 549 10.58 21.33 -18.89
CA ASP A 549 9.52 22.02 -19.63
C ASP A 549 8.15 21.43 -19.29
N SER A 550 8.10 20.11 -19.11
CA SER A 550 6.92 19.37 -18.67
C SER A 550 6.38 19.92 -17.35
N VAL A 551 7.23 20.00 -16.32
CA VAL A 551 6.82 20.53 -15.02
C VAL A 551 6.44 22.00 -15.11
N THR A 552 7.25 22.81 -15.80
CA THR A 552 7.01 24.25 -15.96
C THR A 552 5.65 24.53 -16.63
N THR A 553 5.33 23.79 -17.67
CA THR A 553 4.07 23.97 -18.42
C THR A 553 2.87 23.52 -17.58
N SER A 554 2.97 22.37 -16.91
CA SER A 554 1.90 21.88 -16.02
C SER A 554 1.69 22.79 -14.81
N LEU A 555 2.74 23.41 -14.26
CA LEU A 555 2.60 24.40 -13.18
C LEU A 555 1.95 25.70 -13.67
N LYS A 556 2.22 26.15 -14.91
CA LYS A 556 1.51 27.28 -15.51
C LYS A 556 0.01 26.97 -15.67
N MET A 557 -0.33 25.76 -16.12
CA MET A 557 -1.70 25.27 -16.22
C MET A 557 -2.41 25.29 -14.85
N LEU A 558 -1.76 24.79 -13.80
CA LEU A 558 -2.31 24.78 -12.44
C LEU A 558 -2.49 26.20 -11.88
N ASN A 559 -1.47 27.05 -12.02
CA ASN A 559 -1.52 28.44 -11.56
C ASN A 559 -2.58 29.27 -12.32
N ALA A 560 -2.83 28.96 -13.60
CA ALA A 560 -3.88 29.60 -14.38
C ALA A 560 -5.27 29.36 -13.78
N VAL A 561 -5.56 28.15 -13.31
CA VAL A 561 -6.81 27.83 -12.59
C VAL A 561 -6.89 28.61 -11.28
N LYS A 562 -5.82 28.58 -10.47
CA LYS A 562 -5.78 29.28 -9.18
C LYS A 562 -5.99 30.79 -9.32
N ASN A 563 -5.37 31.39 -10.32
CA ASN A 563 -5.42 32.85 -10.55
C ASN A 563 -6.56 33.29 -11.46
N LYS A 564 -7.36 32.35 -12.00
CA LYS A 564 -8.40 32.60 -13.00
C LYS A 564 -7.89 33.38 -14.22
N SER A 565 -6.65 33.09 -14.64
CA SER A 565 -5.99 33.75 -15.76
C SER A 565 -5.99 32.85 -16.98
N ALA A 566 -6.29 33.38 -18.17
CA ALA A 566 -6.29 32.58 -19.40
C ALA A 566 -4.93 31.95 -19.70
N PHE A 567 -4.90 30.67 -20.06
CA PHE A 567 -3.70 29.93 -20.45
C PHE A 567 -4.03 28.87 -21.51
N SER A 568 -3.86 29.18 -22.79
CA SER A 568 -4.31 28.26 -23.84
C SER A 568 -3.44 27.01 -23.97
N LEU A 569 -4.08 25.84 -23.93
CA LEU A 569 -3.46 24.54 -24.17
C LEU A 569 -3.62 24.01 -25.61
N ASN A 570 -4.32 24.73 -26.50
CA ASN A 570 -4.65 24.27 -27.86
C ASN A 570 -3.45 24.02 -28.77
N SER A 571 -2.31 24.66 -28.50
CA SER A 571 -1.07 24.45 -29.25
C SER A 571 -0.27 23.24 -28.76
N CYS A 572 -0.64 22.67 -27.61
CA CYS A 572 0.05 21.56 -27.00
C CYS A 572 -0.57 20.23 -27.46
N LYS A 573 0.27 19.21 -27.64
CA LYS A 573 -0.23 17.84 -27.66
C LYS A 573 -0.57 17.47 -26.21
N LEU A 574 -1.82 17.07 -25.97
CA LEU A 574 -2.31 16.71 -24.63
C LEU A 574 -2.53 15.21 -24.53
N LEU A 575 -2.28 14.66 -23.34
CA LEU A 575 -2.59 13.28 -22.98
C LEU A 575 -3.43 13.25 -21.70
N SER A 576 -4.17 12.17 -21.52
CA SER A 576 -4.75 11.81 -20.23
C SER A 576 -3.75 11.00 -19.38
N ILE A 577 -4.03 10.84 -18.08
CA ILE A 577 -3.19 9.99 -17.22
C ILE A 577 -3.22 8.54 -17.73
N GLU A 578 -4.39 8.06 -18.16
CA GLU A 578 -4.54 6.74 -18.77
C GLU A 578 -3.60 6.57 -19.98
N GLU A 579 -3.58 7.53 -20.91
CA GLU A 579 -2.68 7.48 -22.07
C GLU A 579 -1.21 7.62 -21.67
N MET A 580 -0.88 8.47 -20.69
CA MET A 580 0.48 8.60 -20.18
C MET A 580 1.00 7.27 -19.64
N LEU A 581 0.17 6.50 -18.93
CA LEU A 581 0.55 5.17 -18.43
C LEU A 581 0.66 4.14 -19.55
N ILE A 582 -0.10 4.27 -20.64
CA ILE A 582 0.09 3.47 -21.85
C ILE A 582 1.42 3.82 -22.52
N TYR A 583 1.83 5.09 -22.57
CA TYR A 583 3.09 5.50 -23.22
C TYR A 583 4.31 5.49 -22.30
N LYS A 584 4.17 5.13 -21.02
CA LYS A 584 5.25 5.22 -20.03
C LYS A 584 6.53 4.50 -20.46
N ASP A 585 7.67 5.17 -20.28
CA ASP A 585 9.02 4.60 -20.46
C ASP A 585 9.63 4.33 -19.07
N VAL A 586 9.48 3.08 -18.61
CA VAL A 586 9.90 2.65 -17.27
C VAL A 586 11.42 2.61 -17.11
N GLU A 587 12.14 2.30 -18.19
CA GLU A 587 13.60 2.23 -18.19
C GLU A 587 14.20 3.62 -17.97
N ASP A 588 13.70 4.65 -18.67
CA ASP A 588 14.16 6.03 -18.49
C ASP A 588 13.84 6.56 -17.09
N MET A 589 12.64 6.28 -16.56
CA MET A 589 12.26 6.69 -15.21
C MET A 589 13.12 6.02 -14.12
N ILE A 590 13.44 4.74 -14.27
CA ILE A 590 14.35 4.04 -13.34
C ILE A 590 15.76 4.62 -13.48
N THR A 591 16.26 4.80 -14.70
CA THR A 591 17.57 5.41 -14.97
C THR A 591 17.69 6.79 -14.32
N TYR A 592 16.66 7.62 -14.37
CA TYR A 592 16.63 8.92 -13.69
C TYR A 592 16.76 8.78 -12.16
N ARG A 593 16.05 7.83 -11.55
CA ARG A 593 16.19 7.53 -10.11
C ARG A 593 17.60 7.03 -9.75
N GLU A 594 18.22 6.24 -10.63
CA GLU A 594 19.59 5.76 -10.47
C GLU A 594 20.61 6.90 -10.55
N GLN A 595 20.43 7.85 -11.47
CA GLN A 595 21.29 9.04 -11.56
C GLN A 595 21.25 9.86 -10.27
N ILE A 596 20.06 10.03 -9.68
CA ILE A 596 19.92 10.68 -8.37
C ILE A 596 20.65 9.88 -7.28
N PHE A 597 20.45 8.56 -7.24
CA PHE A 597 21.09 7.67 -6.27
C PHE A 597 22.63 7.77 -6.31
N LEU A 598 23.21 7.71 -7.52
CA LEU A 598 24.66 7.74 -7.73
C LEU A 598 25.24 9.09 -7.31
N GLU A 599 24.58 10.19 -7.65
CA GLU A 599 25.03 11.54 -7.27
C GLU A 599 25.01 11.75 -5.74
N ILE A 600 23.96 11.27 -5.07
CA ILE A 600 23.85 11.33 -3.60
C ILE A 600 24.94 10.49 -2.95
N SER A 601 25.18 9.28 -3.47
CA SER A 601 26.22 8.37 -2.95
C SER A 601 27.63 8.95 -3.13
N LEU A 602 27.91 9.59 -4.26
CA LEU A 602 29.19 10.24 -4.52
C LEU A 602 29.43 11.40 -3.55
N LYS A 603 28.46 12.29 -3.34
CA LYS A 603 28.61 13.39 -2.38
C LYS A 603 28.68 12.91 -0.94
N GLY A 604 27.94 11.86 -0.58
CA GLY A 604 28.00 11.24 0.74
C GLY A 604 29.34 10.56 1.04
N SER A 605 30.12 10.16 0.02
CA SER A 605 31.48 9.63 0.20
C SER A 605 32.57 10.69 0.32
N LEU A 606 32.25 11.95 -0.03
CA LEU A 606 33.15 13.10 0.01
C LEU A 606 32.98 13.97 1.27
N MET A 607 31.87 13.77 2.01
CA MET A 607 31.61 14.31 3.34
C MET A 607 31.99 13.28 4.40
#